data_AF-X0SM16-F1
#
_entry.id   AF-X0SM16-F1
#
_cell.length_a   1.000
_cell.length_b   1.000
_cell.length_c   1.000
_cell.angle_alpha   90.00
_cell.angle_beta   90.00
_cell.angle_gamma   90.00
#
_symmetry.space_group_name_H-M   'P 1'
#
loop_
_entity.id
_entity.type
_entity.pdbx_description
1 polymer ?
#
loop_
_entity_poly.entity_id
_entity_poly.type
_entity_poly.pdbx_seq_one_letter_code
_entity_poly.pdbx_strand_id
1 'polypeptide(L)'
;TYTQSTSDAHEYLQDIQSGLARLLHACDERATDVYVHYSHPSIHGAFITGGETLYRDNRNGWIKAIEDSGLQMKFLAYAQLEQGELTRLMPAVFVLPYSLALSDAEAAEIRGYVEAGGTLIADARTGLMTEHCRPRATGALDDLFGIKRASVAPKAKRPEGKVAFTGHLEGCDPRDISFDGFGGEPGVSLAGGQALGEMAGLPLLIVNSVGKGRAVLLNLFLDSYPRRREVGVGEPVRELIEKALALAGVEPQVKTIVAQAPSPVQMNGDQHLYLARYLSGDAAYLGVLRDTSEGRSNVRLRFAAPCHLYDLRRGEYLGKTAETAALIAPGHCKVFSLLPYRVAEVRVQVGGREHKPGDVVRCRVAVQTEGGSAGMHVYRLEITDPAGQTCDYYGG
;
A
#
# COMPACT_ATOMS: atom_id res chain seq x y z
N THR A 1 22.63 1.86 -33.97
CA THR A 1 22.53 2.92 -32.95
C THR A 1 21.17 2.82 -32.32
N TYR A 2 21.11 2.50 -31.03
CA TYR A 2 19.84 2.44 -30.31
C TYR A 2 19.28 3.86 -30.10
N THR A 3 17.96 4.00 -30.01
CA THR A 3 17.35 5.25 -29.53
C THR A 3 17.71 5.43 -28.05
N GLN A 4 17.67 6.66 -27.53
CA GLN A 4 17.98 6.92 -26.12
C GLN A 4 17.07 6.10 -25.19
N SER A 5 15.77 6.04 -25.49
CA SER A 5 14.82 5.19 -24.78
C SER A 5 15.20 3.69 -24.81
N THR A 6 15.73 3.19 -25.93
CA THR A 6 16.20 1.81 -26.03
C THR A 6 17.50 1.58 -25.27
N SER A 7 18.40 2.57 -25.23
CA SER A 7 19.63 2.51 -24.45
C SER A 7 19.34 2.50 -22.95
N ASP A 8 18.41 3.35 -22.50
CA ASP A 8 17.97 3.42 -21.10
C ASP A 8 17.22 2.14 -20.70
N ALA A 9 16.39 1.60 -21.59
CA ALA A 9 15.71 0.31 -21.36
C ALA A 9 16.68 -0.87 -21.33
N HIS A 10 17.81 -0.80 -22.04
CA HIS A 10 18.77 -1.89 -22.12
C HIS A 10 19.39 -2.25 -20.77
N GLU A 11 19.63 -1.26 -19.91
CA GLU A 11 20.10 -1.48 -18.53
C GLU A 11 19.11 -2.35 -17.74
N TYR A 12 17.80 -2.14 -17.93
CA TYR A 12 16.75 -2.89 -17.26
C TYR A 12 16.42 -4.24 -17.92
N LEU A 13 16.78 -4.45 -19.19
CA LEU A 13 16.61 -5.76 -19.85
C LEU A 13 17.44 -6.84 -19.15
N GLN A 14 18.63 -6.49 -18.64
CA GLN A 14 19.44 -7.42 -17.87
C GLN A 14 18.74 -7.87 -16.58
N ASP A 15 18.05 -6.99 -15.85
CA ASP A 15 17.26 -7.38 -14.66
C ASP A 15 16.17 -8.39 -15.01
N ILE A 16 15.50 -8.20 -16.15
CA ILE A 16 14.44 -9.10 -16.61
C ILE A 16 15.03 -10.46 -16.99
N GLN A 17 16.16 -10.46 -17.71
CA GLN A 17 16.81 -11.67 -18.24
C GLN A 17 17.67 -12.41 -17.22
N SER A 18 18.11 -11.75 -16.14
CA SER A 18 19.02 -12.33 -15.14
C SER A 18 18.31 -13.13 -14.04
N GLY A 19 16.98 -13.20 -14.06
CA GLY A 19 16.18 -14.02 -13.15
C GLY A 19 15.44 -13.24 -12.06
N LEU A 20 15.69 -11.93 -11.90
CA LEU A 20 14.99 -11.10 -10.92
C LEU A 20 13.48 -11.03 -11.19
N ALA A 21 13.08 -10.88 -12.45
CA ALA A 21 11.66 -10.90 -12.82
C ALA A 21 11.01 -12.26 -12.50
N ARG A 22 11.73 -13.37 -12.72
CA ARG A 22 11.27 -14.72 -12.38
C ARG A 22 11.15 -14.93 -10.87
N LEU A 23 12.07 -14.36 -10.10
CA LEU A 23 12.04 -14.38 -8.63
C LEU A 23 10.78 -13.71 -8.09
N LEU A 24 10.51 -12.48 -8.54
CA LEU A 24 9.32 -11.73 -8.11
C LEU A 24 8.02 -12.40 -8.57
N HIS A 25 8.02 -13.00 -9.77
CA HIS A 25 6.87 -13.75 -10.28
C HIS A 25 6.60 -15.05 -9.51
N ALA A 26 7.65 -15.71 -9.01
CA ALA A 26 7.54 -16.96 -8.27
C ALA A 26 7.17 -16.77 -6.79
N CYS A 27 7.06 -15.53 -6.32
CA CYS A 27 6.59 -15.23 -4.96
C CYS A 27 5.12 -15.66 -4.80
N ASP A 28 4.78 -16.12 -3.60
CA ASP A 28 3.43 -16.61 -3.28
C ASP A 28 2.39 -15.50 -3.39
N GLU A 29 2.77 -14.29 -2.95
CA GLU A 29 1.92 -13.12 -3.05
C GLU A 29 2.68 -11.80 -3.07
N ARG A 30 1.96 -10.77 -3.51
CA ARG A 30 2.31 -9.38 -3.24
C ARG A 30 1.58 -8.96 -1.97
N ALA A 31 2.33 -8.45 -0.98
CA ALA A 31 1.77 -8.06 0.32
C ALA A 31 0.58 -7.11 0.15
N THR A 32 -0.47 -7.35 0.95
CA THR A 32 -1.68 -6.54 0.97
C THR A 32 -2.00 -6.15 2.41
N ASP A 33 -1.79 -4.88 2.74
CA ASP A 33 -2.02 -4.35 4.09
C ASP A 33 -3.41 -3.73 4.25
N VAL A 34 -3.92 -3.15 3.16
CA VAL A 34 -5.19 -2.41 3.14
C VAL A 34 -6.07 -2.91 1.98
N TYR A 35 -7.32 -3.23 2.26
CA TYR A 35 -8.29 -3.48 1.19
C TYR A 35 -9.13 -2.23 0.95
N VAL A 36 -9.39 -1.93 -0.33
CA VAL A 36 -10.04 -0.67 -0.74
C VAL A 36 -11.23 -0.97 -1.65
N HIS A 37 -12.36 -0.34 -1.40
CA HIS A 37 -13.56 -0.52 -2.20
C HIS A 37 -13.43 0.11 -3.60
N TYR A 38 -13.94 -0.60 -4.61
CA TYR A 38 -14.06 -0.13 -5.98
C TYR A 38 -15.50 -0.31 -6.50
N SER A 39 -16.23 0.80 -6.65
CA SER A 39 -17.66 0.80 -6.98
C SER A 39 -17.95 1.60 -8.25
N HIS A 40 -18.39 0.90 -9.30
CA HIS A 40 -18.93 1.53 -10.50
C HIS A 40 -20.19 2.36 -10.21
N PRO A 41 -21.15 1.89 -9.37
CA PRO A 41 -22.25 2.74 -8.90
C PRO A 41 -21.77 4.05 -8.27
N SER A 42 -20.71 4.02 -7.46
CA SER A 42 -20.18 5.25 -6.85
C SER A 42 -19.52 6.18 -7.88
N ILE A 43 -18.88 5.65 -8.92
CA ILE A 43 -18.39 6.44 -10.07
C ILE A 43 -19.57 7.13 -10.78
N HIS A 44 -20.66 6.41 -11.04
CA HIS A 44 -21.87 6.98 -11.64
C HIS A 44 -22.53 8.01 -10.72
N GLY A 45 -22.61 7.74 -9.42
CA GLY A 45 -23.13 8.68 -8.43
C GLY A 45 -22.31 9.96 -8.37
N ALA A 46 -20.97 9.87 -8.43
CA ALA A 46 -20.09 11.02 -8.53
C ALA A 46 -20.39 11.83 -9.81
N PHE A 47 -20.56 11.18 -10.96
CA PHE A 47 -20.96 11.85 -12.20
C PHE A 47 -22.30 12.60 -12.08
N ILE A 48 -23.36 11.90 -11.63
CA ILE A 48 -24.73 12.45 -11.47
C ILE A 48 -24.75 13.63 -10.49
N THR A 49 -23.85 13.62 -9.51
CA THR A 49 -23.77 14.66 -8.48
C THR A 49 -22.88 15.84 -8.87
N GLY A 50 -22.15 15.76 -9.99
CA GLY A 50 -21.13 16.75 -10.38
C GLY A 50 -19.86 16.65 -9.52
N GLY A 51 -19.64 15.51 -8.86
CA GLY A 51 -18.54 15.23 -7.95
C GLY A 51 -17.36 14.49 -8.59
N GLU A 52 -17.24 14.43 -9.91
CA GLU A 52 -16.20 13.64 -10.62
C GLU A 52 -14.77 14.01 -10.19
N THR A 53 -14.47 15.31 -10.16
CA THR A 53 -13.16 15.83 -9.72
C THR A 53 -12.90 15.42 -8.27
N LEU A 54 -13.90 15.60 -7.40
CA LEU A 54 -13.79 15.23 -5.99
C LEU A 54 -13.56 13.72 -5.82
N TYR A 55 -14.29 12.87 -6.55
CA TYR A 55 -14.11 11.42 -6.54
C TYR A 55 -12.69 11.03 -6.97
N ARG A 56 -12.24 11.55 -8.12
CA ARG A 56 -10.91 11.26 -8.68
C ARG A 56 -9.81 11.67 -7.71
N ASP A 57 -9.86 12.90 -7.23
CA ASP A 57 -8.81 13.47 -6.39
C ASP A 57 -8.82 12.83 -4.99
N ASN A 58 -9.99 12.52 -4.43
CA ASN A 58 -10.13 11.80 -3.17
C ASN A 58 -9.59 10.37 -3.25
N ARG A 59 -9.93 9.62 -4.31
CA ARG A 59 -9.39 8.28 -4.54
C ARG A 59 -7.87 8.30 -4.71
N ASN A 60 -7.35 9.26 -5.46
CA ASN A 60 -5.90 9.47 -5.59
C ASN A 60 -5.27 9.82 -4.24
N GLY A 61 -5.94 10.65 -3.43
CA GLY A 61 -5.52 11.00 -2.07
C GLY A 61 -5.39 9.79 -1.16
N TRP A 62 -6.38 8.89 -1.15
CA TRP A 62 -6.32 7.62 -0.41
C TRP A 62 -5.17 6.73 -0.90
N ILE A 63 -5.01 6.57 -2.22
CA ILE A 63 -3.92 5.76 -2.79
C ILE A 63 -2.58 6.32 -2.32
N LYS A 64 -2.35 7.62 -2.49
CA LYS A 64 -1.08 8.25 -2.11
C LYS A 64 -0.83 8.25 -0.62
N ALA A 65 -1.86 8.44 0.21
CA ALA A 65 -1.69 8.39 1.66
C ALA A 65 -1.28 6.99 2.13
N ILE A 66 -1.89 5.93 1.58
CA ILE A 66 -1.52 4.54 1.91
C ILE A 66 -0.10 4.22 1.40
N GLU A 67 0.23 4.56 0.15
CA GLU A 67 1.56 4.35 -0.43
C GLU A 67 2.66 5.09 0.35
N ASP A 68 2.44 6.37 0.65
CA ASP A 68 3.40 7.20 1.40
C ASP A 68 3.51 6.77 2.87
N SER A 69 2.54 6.02 3.40
CA SER A 69 2.62 5.36 4.73
C SER A 69 3.45 4.06 4.70
N GLY A 70 4.00 3.67 3.54
CA GLY A 70 4.76 2.43 3.37
C GLY A 70 3.90 1.17 3.28
N LEU A 71 2.60 1.32 3.00
CA LEU A 71 1.62 0.24 2.94
C LEU A 71 1.22 -0.08 1.49
N GLN A 72 0.76 -1.30 1.28
CA GLN A 72 0.24 -1.77 0.00
C GLN A 72 -1.25 -2.05 0.08
N MET A 73 -1.94 -1.80 -1.03
CA MET A 73 -3.38 -1.97 -1.10
C MET A 73 -3.81 -2.91 -2.22
N LYS A 74 -4.99 -3.50 -2.03
CA LYS A 74 -5.72 -4.27 -3.05
C LYS A 74 -7.16 -3.79 -3.11
N PHE A 75 -7.70 -3.72 -4.33
CA PHE A 75 -9.09 -3.32 -4.52
C PHE A 75 -10.04 -4.53 -4.48
N LEU A 76 -11.20 -4.35 -3.86
CA LEU A 76 -12.35 -5.25 -3.99
C LEU A 76 -13.48 -4.52 -4.69
N ALA A 77 -14.00 -5.12 -5.75
CA ALA A 77 -15.13 -4.58 -6.49
C ALA A 77 -16.46 -4.83 -5.75
N TYR A 78 -17.42 -3.94 -5.95
CA TYR A 78 -18.80 -4.09 -5.43
C TYR A 78 -19.38 -5.51 -5.62
N ALA A 79 -19.24 -6.10 -6.80
CA ALA A 79 -19.74 -7.46 -7.09
C ALA A 79 -19.06 -8.56 -6.26
N GLN A 80 -17.81 -8.35 -5.82
CA GLN A 80 -17.11 -9.27 -4.91
C GLN A 80 -17.67 -9.17 -3.50
N LEU A 81 -18.02 -7.95 -3.05
CA LEU A 81 -18.70 -7.76 -1.76
C LEU A 81 -20.06 -8.46 -1.75
N GLU A 82 -20.85 -8.31 -2.82
CA GLU A 82 -22.14 -9.00 -2.96
C GLU A 82 -22.03 -10.54 -2.91
N GLN A 83 -20.83 -11.08 -3.18
CA GLN A 83 -20.52 -12.51 -3.14
C GLN A 83 -19.92 -12.97 -1.79
N GLY A 84 -19.82 -12.09 -0.79
CA GLY A 84 -19.29 -12.44 0.54
C GLY A 84 -17.76 -12.44 0.65
N GLU A 85 -17.06 -11.86 -0.33
CA GLU A 85 -15.59 -11.92 -0.39
C GLU A 85 -14.91 -11.17 0.75
N LEU A 86 -15.53 -10.09 1.27
CA LEU A 86 -14.94 -9.27 2.32
C LEU A 86 -14.82 -10.06 3.64
N THR A 87 -15.90 -10.70 4.06
CA THR A 87 -15.93 -11.55 5.26
C THR A 87 -15.10 -12.82 5.06
N ARG A 88 -15.09 -13.38 3.84
CA ARG A 88 -14.26 -14.55 3.50
C ARG A 88 -12.76 -14.25 3.64
N LEU A 89 -12.32 -13.08 3.17
CA LEU A 89 -10.93 -12.64 3.26
C LEU A 89 -10.56 -12.15 4.67
N MET A 90 -11.52 -11.54 5.38
CA MET A 90 -11.36 -10.94 6.70
C MET A 90 -10.08 -10.08 6.82
N PRO A 91 -9.90 -9.05 5.96
CA PRO A 91 -8.74 -8.19 6.08
C PRO A 91 -8.75 -7.43 7.41
N ALA A 92 -7.59 -6.99 7.88
CA ALA A 92 -7.51 -6.17 9.08
C ALA A 92 -8.30 -4.85 8.92
N VAL A 93 -8.23 -4.26 7.73
CA VAL A 93 -8.91 -3.00 7.39
C VAL A 93 -9.51 -3.01 5.98
N PHE A 94 -10.70 -2.43 5.87
CA PHE A 94 -11.37 -2.15 4.61
C PHE A 94 -11.72 -0.66 4.52
N VAL A 95 -11.31 0.00 3.44
CA VAL A 95 -11.48 1.44 3.22
C VAL A 95 -12.53 1.70 2.14
N LEU A 96 -13.43 2.64 2.40
CA LEU A 96 -14.52 3.07 1.51
C LEU A 96 -14.26 4.47 0.94
N PRO A 97 -13.34 4.66 -0.01
CA PRO A 97 -13.04 5.97 -0.56
C PRO A 97 -14.19 6.43 -1.46
N TYR A 98 -14.87 7.52 -1.10
CA TYR A 98 -16.00 8.09 -1.83
C TYR A 98 -17.03 7.01 -2.24
N SER A 99 -17.32 6.06 -1.36
CA SER A 99 -18.30 4.99 -1.65
C SER A 99 -19.73 5.51 -1.49
N LEU A 100 -20.11 6.43 -2.38
CA LEU A 100 -21.36 7.18 -2.34
C LEU A 100 -22.59 6.29 -2.57
N ALA A 101 -22.47 5.28 -3.42
CA ALA A 101 -23.53 4.36 -3.80
C ALA A 101 -23.15 2.92 -3.42
N LEU A 102 -24.02 2.28 -2.65
CA LEU A 102 -23.90 0.90 -2.19
C LEU A 102 -25.22 0.17 -2.43
N SER A 103 -25.17 -1.08 -2.88
CA SER A 103 -26.32 -1.99 -2.86
C SER A 103 -26.64 -2.41 -1.43
N ASP A 104 -27.85 -2.92 -1.21
CA ASP A 104 -28.23 -3.46 0.10
C ASP A 104 -27.41 -4.71 0.45
N ALA A 105 -26.98 -5.49 -0.55
CA ALA A 105 -26.11 -6.64 -0.37
C ALA A 105 -24.68 -6.22 0.04
N GLU A 106 -24.10 -5.19 -0.59
CA GLU A 106 -22.83 -4.61 -0.16
C GLU A 106 -22.92 -4.11 1.30
N ALA A 107 -23.99 -3.39 1.65
CA ALA A 107 -24.17 -2.85 2.99
C ALA A 107 -24.32 -3.98 4.04
N ALA A 108 -25.03 -5.05 3.71
CA ALA A 108 -25.16 -6.22 4.59
C ALA A 108 -23.81 -6.94 4.79
N GLU A 109 -23.05 -7.14 3.72
CA GLU A 109 -21.72 -7.77 3.80
C GLU A 109 -20.75 -6.94 4.65
N ILE A 110 -20.73 -5.61 4.45
CA ILE A 110 -19.87 -4.70 5.22
C ILE A 110 -20.22 -4.78 6.72
N ARG A 111 -21.51 -4.87 7.07
CA ARG A 111 -21.94 -5.06 8.46
C ARG A 111 -21.45 -6.38 9.03
N GLY A 112 -21.63 -7.48 8.30
CA GLY A 112 -21.15 -8.81 8.71
C GLY A 112 -19.64 -8.83 8.97
N TYR A 113 -18.86 -8.20 8.09
CA TYR A 113 -17.42 -8.05 8.25
C TYR A 113 -17.04 -7.29 9.53
N VAL A 114 -17.67 -6.14 9.80
CA VAL A 114 -17.39 -5.37 11.03
C VAL A 114 -17.83 -6.14 12.28
N GLU A 115 -19.03 -6.70 12.28
CA GLU A 115 -19.53 -7.49 13.41
C GLU A 115 -18.63 -8.68 13.76
N ALA A 116 -18.02 -9.31 12.75
CA ALA A 116 -17.11 -10.43 12.90
C ALA A 116 -15.71 -10.06 13.42
N GLY A 117 -15.33 -8.77 13.41
CA GLY A 117 -14.03 -8.31 13.91
C GLY A 117 -13.29 -7.33 12.99
N GLY A 118 -13.81 -7.08 11.79
CA GLY A 118 -13.21 -6.19 10.82
C GLY A 118 -13.17 -4.73 11.25
N THR A 119 -12.17 -3.98 10.76
CA THR A 119 -12.15 -2.52 10.84
C THR A 119 -12.58 -1.93 9.50
N LEU A 120 -13.63 -1.10 9.52
CA LEU A 120 -14.09 -0.33 8.38
C LEU A 120 -13.66 1.13 8.53
N ILE A 121 -13.09 1.72 7.49
CA ILE A 121 -12.77 3.16 7.46
C ILE A 121 -13.46 3.79 6.25
N ALA A 122 -14.17 4.88 6.47
CA ALA A 122 -14.83 5.63 5.42
C ALA A 122 -14.53 7.12 5.50
N ASP A 123 -14.47 7.75 4.34
CA ASP A 123 -14.59 9.21 4.24
C ASP A 123 -16.07 9.63 4.29
N ALA A 124 -16.38 10.85 3.88
CA ALA A 124 -17.74 11.36 3.98
C ALA A 124 -18.66 10.84 2.85
N ARG A 125 -19.97 10.98 3.05
CA ARG A 125 -21.04 10.66 2.09
C ARG A 125 -21.15 9.18 1.73
N THR A 126 -20.61 8.29 2.55
CA THR A 126 -20.71 6.85 2.30
C THR A 126 -22.16 6.38 2.34
N GLY A 127 -22.56 5.62 1.32
CA GLY A 127 -23.85 4.94 1.28
C GLY A 127 -25.06 5.87 1.21
N LEU A 128 -24.95 7.08 0.65
CA LEU A 128 -26.09 7.99 0.50
C LEU A 128 -27.02 7.60 -0.66
N MET A 129 -26.56 6.76 -1.58
CA MET A 129 -27.30 6.34 -2.77
C MET A 129 -27.37 4.81 -2.85
N THR A 130 -28.37 4.29 -3.56
CA THR A 130 -28.45 2.86 -3.92
C THR A 130 -27.52 2.56 -5.11
N GLU A 131 -27.37 1.28 -5.46
CA GLU A 131 -26.65 0.79 -6.64
C GLU A 131 -27.15 1.38 -7.97
N HIS A 132 -28.41 1.80 -8.00
CA HIS A 132 -29.03 2.51 -9.13
C HIS A 132 -28.96 4.03 -9.01
N CYS A 133 -28.08 4.55 -8.15
CA CYS A 133 -27.87 5.97 -7.93
C CYS A 133 -29.14 6.74 -7.51
N ARG A 134 -30.05 6.08 -6.79
CA ARG A 134 -31.20 6.76 -6.16
C ARG A 134 -30.79 7.22 -4.77
N PRO A 135 -31.00 8.51 -4.39
CA PRO A 135 -30.78 8.94 -3.02
C PRO A 135 -31.62 8.11 -2.05
N ARG A 136 -31.02 7.70 -0.93
CA ARG A 136 -31.71 6.99 0.15
C ARG A 136 -32.42 7.99 1.07
N ALA A 137 -33.39 7.51 1.84
CA ALA A 137 -34.00 8.29 2.93
C ALA A 137 -33.05 8.42 4.14
N THR A 138 -32.23 7.40 4.37
CA THR A 138 -31.19 7.32 5.40
C THR A 138 -29.99 6.63 4.77
N GLY A 139 -28.77 7.05 5.12
CA GLY A 139 -27.59 6.41 4.54
C GLY A 139 -27.48 4.95 4.97
N ALA A 140 -26.87 4.14 4.10
CA ALA A 140 -26.89 2.69 4.23
C ALA A 140 -26.13 2.14 5.44
N LEU A 141 -25.24 2.94 6.05
CA LEU A 141 -24.30 2.54 7.11
C LEU A 141 -24.27 3.53 8.29
N ASP A 142 -25.25 4.43 8.42
CA ASP A 142 -25.25 5.52 9.41
C ASP A 142 -25.16 5.00 10.85
N ASP A 143 -25.98 4.00 11.15
CA ASP A 143 -25.99 3.28 12.42
C ASP A 143 -24.69 2.50 12.65
N LEU A 144 -24.11 1.91 11.61
CA LEU A 144 -22.82 1.22 11.70
C LEU A 144 -21.71 2.20 12.12
N PHE A 145 -21.68 3.40 11.56
CA PHE A 145 -20.77 4.48 11.95
C PHE A 145 -21.17 5.20 13.25
N GLY A 146 -22.33 4.87 13.83
CA GLY A 146 -22.83 5.49 15.05
C GLY A 146 -23.14 6.97 14.87
N ILE A 147 -23.73 7.35 13.74
CA ILE A 147 -24.11 8.73 13.41
C ILE A 147 -25.56 8.86 12.96
N LYS A 148 -26.04 10.10 12.92
CA LYS A 148 -27.25 10.52 12.22
C LYS A 148 -26.94 11.68 11.30
N ARG A 149 -27.62 11.71 10.16
CA ARG A 149 -27.59 12.82 9.21
C ARG A 149 -28.88 13.63 9.30
N ALA A 150 -28.76 14.95 9.30
CA ALA A 150 -29.92 15.84 9.22
C ALA A 150 -30.70 15.65 7.90
N SER A 151 -30.00 15.37 6.81
CA SER A 151 -30.59 14.99 5.52
C SER A 151 -29.58 14.21 4.67
N VAL A 152 -30.09 13.37 3.76
CA VAL A 152 -29.27 12.71 2.74
C VAL A 152 -29.06 13.70 1.59
N ALA A 153 -27.87 14.31 1.55
CA ALA A 153 -27.55 15.36 0.59
C ALA A 153 -26.18 15.10 -0.11
N PRO A 154 -26.14 14.25 -1.16
CA PRO A 154 -24.92 13.93 -1.90
C PRO A 154 -24.16 15.14 -2.47
N LYS A 155 -24.85 16.27 -2.67
CA LYS A 155 -24.31 17.53 -3.22
C LYS A 155 -24.07 18.61 -2.17
N ALA A 156 -24.22 18.31 -0.88
CA ALA A 156 -24.13 19.31 0.18
C ALA A 156 -22.79 20.06 0.15
N LYS A 157 -22.83 21.38 0.33
CA LYS A 157 -21.61 22.18 0.43
C LYS A 157 -20.79 21.70 1.63
N ARG A 158 -19.50 21.47 1.40
CA ARG A 158 -18.58 21.03 2.45
C ARG A 158 -18.27 22.21 3.38
N PRO A 159 -18.27 22.02 4.70
CA PRO A 159 -17.81 23.02 5.64
C PRO A 159 -16.30 23.25 5.46
N GLU A 160 -15.85 24.49 5.61
CA GLU A 160 -14.43 24.85 5.62
C GLU A 160 -14.02 25.16 7.06
N GLY A 161 -12.85 24.72 7.47
CA GLY A 161 -12.33 25.03 8.78
C GLY A 161 -11.00 24.35 9.09
N LYS A 162 -10.56 24.55 10.31
CA LYS A 162 -9.38 23.91 10.88
C LYS A 162 -9.77 22.64 11.61
N VAL A 163 -9.03 21.56 11.39
CA VAL A 163 -9.14 20.34 12.20
C VAL A 163 -8.57 20.61 13.59
N ALA A 164 -9.31 20.20 14.62
CA ALA A 164 -8.84 20.15 15.99
C ALA A 164 -9.24 18.80 16.63
N PHE A 165 -8.27 18.10 17.20
CA PHE A 165 -8.50 16.86 17.93
C PHE A 165 -8.37 17.10 19.43
N THR A 166 -9.34 16.62 20.20
CA THR A 166 -9.37 16.73 21.67
C THR A 166 -9.46 15.36 22.34
N GLY A 167 -9.92 14.35 21.60
CA GLY A 167 -9.99 12.96 22.03
C GLY A 167 -8.84 12.11 21.50
N HIS A 168 -8.68 10.94 22.10
CA HIS A 168 -7.78 9.88 21.64
C HIS A 168 -8.41 8.51 21.95
N LEU A 169 -7.88 7.47 21.32
CA LEU A 169 -8.14 6.07 21.64
C LEU A 169 -6.82 5.31 21.71
N GLU A 170 -6.83 4.13 22.32
CA GLU A 170 -5.68 3.24 22.27
C GLU A 170 -5.29 2.94 20.81
N GLY A 171 -4.01 3.12 20.48
CA GLY A 171 -3.49 3.01 19.12
C GLY A 171 -3.77 4.21 18.20
N CYS A 172 -4.51 5.22 18.65
CA CYS A 172 -4.88 6.39 17.83
C CYS A 172 -4.92 7.67 18.67
N ASP A 173 -3.80 8.41 18.68
CA ASP A 173 -3.73 9.75 19.28
C ASP A 173 -3.43 10.80 18.19
N PRO A 174 -4.45 11.55 17.74
CA PRO A 174 -4.31 12.57 16.70
C PRO A 174 -4.19 13.99 17.27
N ARG A 175 -4.02 14.18 18.59
CA ARG A 175 -4.10 15.52 19.22
C ARG A 175 -3.04 16.51 18.77
N ASP A 176 -1.91 16.04 18.27
CA ASP A 176 -0.83 16.89 17.72
C ASP A 176 -1.07 17.27 16.24
N ILE A 177 -2.11 16.72 15.60
CA ILE A 177 -2.40 16.93 14.19
C ILE A 177 -3.34 18.13 14.02
N SER A 178 -2.97 19.05 13.14
CA SER A 178 -3.79 20.22 12.82
C SER A 178 -3.53 20.69 11.39
N PHE A 179 -4.60 20.95 10.63
CA PHE A 179 -4.54 21.56 9.31
C PHE A 179 -5.88 22.22 8.94
N ASP A 180 -5.83 23.27 8.11
CA ASP A 180 -7.01 23.89 7.51
C ASP A 180 -7.47 23.09 6.29
N GLY A 181 -8.76 23.06 5.99
CA GLY A 181 -9.28 22.40 4.79
C GLY A 181 -10.79 22.35 4.71
N PHE A 182 -11.30 21.43 3.89
CA PHE A 182 -12.72 21.15 3.78
C PHE A 182 -13.05 19.86 4.50
N GLY A 183 -14.12 19.90 5.30
CA GLY A 183 -14.68 18.74 5.97
C GLY A 183 -15.42 17.84 4.99
N GLY A 184 -16.10 16.85 5.54
CA GLY A 184 -16.93 15.92 4.82
C GLY A 184 -18.28 16.51 4.47
N GLU A 185 -19.30 16.05 5.19
CA GLU A 185 -20.68 16.47 4.98
C GLU A 185 -21.21 17.26 6.20
N PRO A 186 -22.05 18.28 5.97
CA PRO A 186 -22.69 19.01 7.06
C PRO A 186 -23.81 18.17 7.68
N GLY A 187 -24.22 18.54 8.90
CA GLY A 187 -25.39 17.94 9.54
C GLY A 187 -25.19 16.50 10.04
N VAL A 188 -23.93 16.06 10.17
CA VAL A 188 -23.58 14.83 10.90
C VAL A 188 -23.63 15.10 12.40
N SER A 189 -24.31 14.22 13.12
CA SER A 189 -24.37 14.22 14.58
C SER A 189 -24.11 12.81 15.11
N LEU A 190 -23.60 12.71 16.34
CA LEU A 190 -23.29 11.42 16.96
C LEU A 190 -24.57 10.69 17.38
N ALA A 191 -24.59 9.38 17.17
CA ALA A 191 -25.64 8.45 17.56
C ALA A 191 -25.04 7.10 17.98
N GLY A 192 -24.15 7.14 18.97
CA GLY A 192 -23.43 5.97 19.51
C GLY A 192 -21.93 5.99 19.22
N GLY A 193 -21.51 6.65 18.13
CA GLY A 193 -20.10 6.85 17.82
C GLY A 193 -19.43 7.90 18.72
N GLN A 194 -18.12 7.76 18.89
CA GLN A 194 -17.26 8.71 19.61
C GLN A 194 -16.40 9.48 18.61
N ALA A 195 -16.53 10.81 18.58
CA ALA A 195 -15.62 11.66 17.81
C ALA A 195 -14.34 11.95 18.57
N LEU A 196 -13.21 11.93 17.87
CA LEU A 196 -11.91 12.32 18.44
C LEU A 196 -11.56 13.79 18.16
N GLY A 197 -12.25 14.42 17.22
CA GLY A 197 -12.06 15.83 16.91
C GLY A 197 -13.25 16.45 16.21
N GLU A 198 -13.03 17.66 15.72
CA GLU A 198 -14.00 18.42 14.97
C GLU A 198 -13.37 19.29 13.89
N MET A 199 -14.20 19.67 12.92
CA MET A 199 -13.91 20.75 11.97
C MET A 199 -15.18 21.55 11.75
N ALA A 200 -15.08 22.88 11.89
CA ALA A 200 -16.23 23.79 11.77
C ALA A 200 -17.42 23.38 12.66
N GLY A 201 -17.13 22.88 13.87
CA GLY A 201 -18.13 22.40 14.83
C GLY A 201 -18.81 21.08 14.47
N LEU A 202 -18.32 20.36 13.46
CA LEU A 202 -18.84 19.05 13.06
C LEU A 202 -17.90 17.92 13.51
N PRO A 203 -18.44 16.79 13.99
CA PRO A 203 -17.63 15.67 14.45
C PRO A 203 -16.72 15.11 13.33
N LEU A 204 -15.46 14.83 13.68
CA LEU A 204 -14.43 14.20 12.85
C LEU A 204 -13.86 12.95 13.53
N LEU A 205 -13.36 12.03 12.71
CA LEU A 205 -12.74 10.76 13.14
C LEU A 205 -13.64 10.07 14.18
N ILE A 206 -14.85 9.75 13.74
CA ILE A 206 -15.89 9.14 14.55
C ILE A 206 -15.67 7.64 14.56
N VAL A 207 -15.50 7.06 15.74
CA VAL A 207 -15.26 5.64 15.94
C VAL A 207 -16.45 5.03 16.65
N ASN A 208 -17.01 3.95 16.08
CA ASN A 208 -18.08 3.17 16.67
C ASN A 208 -17.63 1.71 16.80
N SER A 209 -17.71 1.14 18.01
CA SER A 209 -17.43 -0.28 18.23
C SER A 209 -18.69 -1.09 17.94
N VAL A 210 -18.61 -2.07 17.05
CA VAL A 210 -19.77 -2.85 16.59
C VAL A 210 -19.40 -4.33 16.54
N GLY A 211 -20.13 -5.16 17.30
CA GLY A 211 -19.79 -6.56 17.47
C GLY A 211 -18.37 -6.71 18.02
N LYS A 212 -17.51 -7.43 17.30
CA LYS A 212 -16.08 -7.60 17.63
C LYS A 212 -15.16 -6.60 16.94
N GLY A 213 -15.68 -5.84 15.97
CA GLY A 213 -14.91 -4.91 15.15
C GLY A 213 -15.26 -3.46 15.42
N ARG A 214 -14.95 -2.60 14.45
CA ARG A 214 -15.19 -1.16 14.55
C ARG A 214 -15.44 -0.52 13.19
N ALA A 215 -16.25 0.53 13.18
CA ALA A 215 -16.48 1.38 12.03
C ALA A 215 -15.98 2.80 12.33
N VAL A 216 -15.19 3.34 11.41
CA VAL A 216 -14.55 4.65 11.51
C VAL A 216 -15.05 5.52 10.37
N LEU A 217 -15.69 6.64 10.70
CA LEU A 217 -16.06 7.68 9.74
C LEU A 217 -15.16 8.89 9.94
N LEU A 218 -14.33 9.21 8.96
CA LEU A 218 -13.47 10.40 9.03
C LEU A 218 -14.29 11.69 9.03
N ASN A 219 -15.41 11.70 8.30
CA ASN A 219 -16.16 12.89 7.93
C ASN A 219 -15.26 13.99 7.31
N LEU A 220 -14.32 13.56 6.47
CA LEU A 220 -13.35 14.36 5.72
C LEU A 220 -13.11 13.64 4.38
N PHE A 221 -12.72 14.37 3.33
CA PHE A 221 -12.16 13.78 2.11
C PHE A 221 -10.64 14.00 2.03
N LEU A 222 -9.93 13.11 1.36
CA LEU A 222 -8.50 13.19 1.08
C LEU A 222 -8.20 13.88 -0.27
N ASP A 223 -9.16 14.57 -0.88
CA ASP A 223 -9.03 15.19 -2.20
C ASP A 223 -7.92 16.24 -2.29
N SER A 224 -7.61 16.91 -1.17
CA SER A 224 -6.50 17.85 -1.12
C SER A 224 -5.13 17.19 -0.93
N TYR A 225 -5.07 15.91 -0.54
CA TYR A 225 -3.81 15.24 -0.21
C TYR A 225 -2.81 15.23 -1.38
N PRO A 226 -3.18 14.88 -2.63
CA PRO A 226 -2.23 14.88 -3.75
C PRO A 226 -1.55 16.25 -3.96
N ARG A 227 -2.31 17.35 -3.82
CA ARG A 227 -1.77 18.71 -3.94
C ARG A 227 -0.92 19.09 -2.74
N ARG A 228 -1.36 18.77 -1.51
CA ARG A 228 -0.58 19.03 -0.29
C ARG A 228 0.76 18.30 -0.32
N ARG A 229 0.71 17.06 -0.79
CA ARG A 229 1.86 16.20 -1.04
C ARG A 229 2.84 16.87 -2.01
N GLU A 230 2.36 17.31 -3.17
CA GLU A 230 3.17 18.03 -4.18
C GLU A 230 3.86 19.28 -3.63
N VAL A 231 3.16 20.08 -2.80
CA VAL A 231 3.73 21.32 -2.22
C VAL A 231 4.41 21.10 -0.86
N GLY A 232 4.54 19.86 -0.39
CA GLY A 232 5.30 19.51 0.81
C GLY A 232 4.64 19.84 2.16
N VAL A 233 3.30 19.90 2.21
CA VAL A 233 2.50 20.14 3.43
C VAL A 233 1.50 18.99 3.69
N GLY A 234 1.78 17.81 3.16
CA GLY A 234 0.94 16.61 3.25
C GLY A 234 1.04 15.85 4.57
N GLU A 235 2.15 15.99 5.29
CA GLU A 235 2.49 15.21 6.49
C GLU A 235 1.35 15.14 7.54
N PRO A 236 0.71 16.23 7.99
CA PRO A 236 -0.37 16.15 8.98
C PRO A 236 -1.57 15.31 8.51
N VAL A 237 -1.86 15.32 7.20
CA VAL A 237 -2.94 14.51 6.63
C VAL A 237 -2.51 13.05 6.55
N ARG A 238 -1.25 12.77 6.16
CA ARG A 238 -0.72 11.39 6.17
C ARG A 238 -0.75 10.80 7.58
N GLU A 239 -0.25 11.53 8.57
CA GLU A 239 -0.25 11.09 9.97
C GLU A 239 -1.66 10.76 10.45
N LEU A 240 -2.66 11.56 10.08
CA LEU A 240 -4.06 11.27 10.42
C LEU A 240 -4.51 9.91 9.85
N ILE A 241 -4.14 9.61 8.61
CA ILE A 241 -4.47 8.34 7.96
C ILE A 241 -3.69 7.18 8.58
N GLU A 242 -2.41 7.35 8.90
CA GLU A 242 -1.63 6.37 9.64
C GLU A 242 -2.27 6.06 11.00
N LYS A 243 -2.71 7.07 11.75
CA LYS A 243 -3.42 6.89 13.03
C LYS A 243 -4.77 6.21 12.85
N ALA A 244 -5.50 6.51 11.77
CA ALA A 244 -6.78 5.85 11.49
C ALA A 244 -6.57 4.36 11.11
N LEU A 245 -5.54 4.05 10.32
CA LEU A 245 -5.17 2.67 9.95
C LEU A 245 -4.63 1.88 11.16
N ALA A 246 -3.93 2.54 12.09
CA ALA A 246 -3.46 1.93 13.32
C ALA A 246 -4.60 1.42 14.22
N LEU A 247 -5.82 1.97 14.09
CA LEU A 247 -7.01 1.39 14.75
C LEU A 247 -7.32 -0.03 14.28
N ALA A 248 -6.81 -0.46 13.12
CA ALA A 248 -6.93 -1.83 12.63
C ALA A 248 -5.71 -2.71 12.99
N GLY A 249 -4.73 -2.18 13.73
CA GLY A 249 -3.45 -2.83 13.97
C GLY A 249 -2.55 -2.92 12.73
N VAL A 250 -2.84 -2.13 11.69
CA VAL A 250 -2.03 -2.09 10.46
C VAL A 250 -0.85 -1.14 10.66
N GLU A 251 0.36 -1.68 10.62
CA GLU A 251 1.61 -0.93 10.66
C GLU A 251 2.53 -1.30 9.49
N PRO A 252 3.31 -0.33 8.96
CA PRO A 252 4.26 -0.62 7.89
C PRO A 252 5.39 -1.53 8.39
N GLN A 253 5.59 -2.64 7.67
CA GLN A 253 6.70 -3.58 7.91
C GLN A 253 8.07 -2.98 7.54
N VAL A 254 8.07 -1.93 6.72
CA VAL A 254 9.26 -1.17 6.32
C VAL A 254 8.96 0.32 6.52
N LYS A 255 9.64 0.94 7.48
CA LYS A 255 9.56 2.38 7.74
C LYS A 255 10.67 3.10 6.98
N THR A 256 10.33 4.12 6.22
CA THR A 256 11.28 4.96 5.49
C THR A 256 11.58 6.20 6.31
N ILE A 257 12.86 6.41 6.63
CA ILE A 257 13.34 7.59 7.34
C ILE A 257 14.31 8.32 6.42
N VAL A 258 13.94 9.52 6.01
CA VAL A 258 14.80 10.36 5.19
C VAL A 258 15.81 11.05 6.10
N ALA A 259 17.11 10.89 5.84
CA ALA A 259 18.10 11.73 6.49
C ALA A 259 17.97 13.16 5.91
N GLN A 260 17.74 14.17 6.76
CA GLN A 260 17.74 15.56 6.31
C GLN A 260 19.07 15.85 5.60
N ALA A 261 19.02 16.18 4.31
CA ALA A 261 20.20 16.55 3.55
C ALA A 261 20.62 17.98 3.96
N PRO A 262 21.92 18.26 4.16
CA PRO A 262 22.41 19.60 4.52
C PRO A 262 22.41 20.61 3.34
N SER A 263 21.60 20.40 2.30
CA SER A 263 21.63 21.22 1.08
C SER A 263 20.62 22.39 1.16
N PRO A 264 20.99 23.61 0.71
CA PRO A 264 20.14 24.81 0.79
C PRO A 264 19.01 24.85 -0.24
N VAL A 265 18.83 23.80 -1.06
CA VAL A 265 17.57 23.62 -1.81
C VAL A 265 16.56 23.12 -0.79
N GLN A 266 15.54 23.92 -0.47
CA GLN A 266 14.39 23.52 0.35
C GLN A 266 13.78 22.24 -0.22
N MET A 267 14.29 21.09 0.20
CA MET A 267 13.66 19.80 0.01
C MET A 267 12.65 19.70 1.14
N ASN A 268 11.40 20.04 0.85
CA ASN A 268 10.28 19.75 1.75
C ASN A 268 10.43 18.30 2.23
N GLY A 269 10.28 18.09 3.55
CA GLY A 269 10.65 16.86 4.27
C GLY A 269 9.94 15.57 3.82
N ASP A 270 9.02 15.67 2.87
CA ASP A 270 8.28 14.56 2.31
C ASP A 270 8.93 14.08 1.01
N GLN A 271 9.65 12.97 1.08
CA GLN A 271 10.15 12.28 -0.11
C GLN A 271 9.29 11.07 -0.35
N HIS A 272 8.51 11.15 -1.42
CA HIS A 272 7.56 10.12 -1.73
C HIS A 272 8.23 8.90 -2.32
N LEU A 273 8.07 7.78 -1.63
CA LEU A 273 8.62 6.49 -2.02
C LEU A 273 7.47 5.51 -2.23
N TYR A 274 7.58 4.72 -3.28
CA TYR A 274 6.72 3.59 -3.51
C TYR A 274 7.45 2.32 -3.09
N LEU A 275 6.84 1.57 -2.17
CA LEU A 275 7.35 0.29 -1.69
C LEU A 275 6.53 -0.86 -2.28
N ALA A 276 7.22 -1.87 -2.80
CA ALA A 276 6.60 -3.09 -3.30
C ALA A 276 7.22 -4.31 -2.61
N ARG A 277 6.46 -4.95 -1.73
CA ARG A 277 6.83 -6.15 -1.00
C ARG A 277 6.17 -7.37 -1.65
N TYR A 278 7.01 -8.34 -1.95
CA TYR A 278 6.65 -9.67 -2.43
C TYR A 278 7.07 -10.69 -1.38
N LEU A 279 6.21 -11.66 -1.09
CA LEU A 279 6.38 -12.62 0.00
C LEU A 279 6.51 -14.03 -0.57
N SER A 280 7.43 -14.83 -0.03
CA SER A 280 7.54 -16.25 -0.33
C SER A 280 7.96 -17.02 0.91
N GLY A 281 7.02 -17.74 1.52
CA GLY A 281 7.18 -18.28 2.88
C GLY A 281 7.69 -17.20 3.86
N ASP A 282 8.78 -17.49 4.56
CA ASP A 282 9.42 -16.57 5.52
C ASP A 282 10.36 -15.54 4.87
N ALA A 283 10.52 -15.55 3.55
CA ALA A 283 11.33 -14.59 2.81
C ALA A 283 10.46 -13.43 2.28
N ALA A 284 11.05 -12.24 2.23
CA ALA A 284 10.44 -11.08 1.59
C ALA A 284 11.40 -10.43 0.60
N TYR A 285 10.84 -9.85 -0.46
CA TYR A 285 11.57 -9.07 -1.47
C TYR A 285 10.96 -7.68 -1.56
N LEU A 286 11.80 -6.66 -1.39
CA LEU A 286 11.40 -5.27 -1.29
C LEU A 286 11.93 -4.48 -2.48
N GLY A 287 11.03 -4.02 -3.33
CA GLY A 287 11.28 -2.93 -4.28
C GLY A 287 11.08 -1.58 -3.61
N VAL A 288 12.02 -0.66 -3.81
CA VAL A 288 11.96 0.73 -3.34
C VAL A 288 12.18 1.64 -4.53
N LEU A 289 11.16 2.42 -4.88
CA LEU A 289 11.20 3.37 -5.99
C LEU A 289 10.86 4.76 -5.48
N ARG A 290 11.50 5.78 -6.06
CA ARG A 290 11.10 7.17 -5.83
C ARG A 290 9.93 7.53 -6.72
N ASP A 291 8.89 8.11 -6.12
CA ASP A 291 7.68 8.58 -6.83
C ASP A 291 7.76 10.08 -7.18
N THR A 292 8.97 10.54 -7.54
CA THR A 292 9.22 11.89 -8.08
C THR A 292 10.28 11.80 -9.19
N SER A 293 10.18 12.68 -10.19
CA SER A 293 11.07 12.70 -11.35
C SER A 293 12.43 13.37 -11.10
N GLU A 294 12.57 14.10 -9.99
CA GLU A 294 13.79 14.88 -9.69
C GLU A 294 14.41 14.55 -8.33
N GLY A 295 15.69 14.92 -8.17
CA GLY A 295 16.45 14.84 -6.92
C GLY A 295 17.12 13.49 -6.67
N ARG A 296 17.79 13.35 -5.52
CA ARG A 296 18.29 12.08 -5.00
C ARG A 296 18.26 12.11 -3.48
N SER A 297 18.06 10.96 -2.87
CA SER A 297 17.75 10.89 -1.45
C SER A 297 18.45 9.75 -0.77
N ASN A 298 19.16 10.05 0.31
CA ASN A 298 19.63 8.99 1.18
C ASN A 298 18.48 8.60 2.12
N VAL A 299 17.90 7.44 1.85
CA VAL A 299 16.77 6.90 2.60
C VAL A 299 17.29 5.81 3.51
N ARG A 300 16.99 5.92 4.80
CA ARG A 300 17.15 4.83 5.75
C ARG A 300 15.87 3.99 5.75
N LEU A 301 16.00 2.71 5.44
CA LEU A 301 14.94 1.73 5.53
C LEU A 301 15.09 1.02 6.88
N ARG A 302 14.02 0.96 7.67
CA ARG A 302 13.95 0.21 8.92
C ARG A 302 12.93 -0.90 8.78
N PHE A 303 13.35 -2.13 9.05
CA PHE A 303 12.53 -3.34 8.99
C PHE A 303 11.96 -3.67 10.37
N ALA A 304 10.84 -4.40 10.40
CA ALA A 304 10.19 -4.82 11.64
C ALA A 304 11.10 -5.68 12.55
N ALA A 305 12.01 -6.47 11.97
CA ALA A 305 12.97 -7.30 12.68
C ALA A 305 14.30 -7.44 11.92
N PRO A 306 15.42 -7.80 12.59
CA PRO A 306 16.67 -8.10 11.91
C PRO A 306 16.54 -9.28 10.93
N CYS A 307 17.00 -9.09 9.69
CA CYS A 307 17.00 -10.11 8.64
C CYS A 307 18.38 -10.17 7.95
N HIS A 308 18.65 -11.24 7.21
CA HIS A 308 19.79 -11.30 6.30
C HIS A 308 19.44 -10.52 5.03
N LEU A 309 20.04 -9.34 4.90
CA LEU A 309 19.70 -8.38 3.85
C LEU A 309 20.68 -8.50 2.67
N TYR A 310 20.15 -8.52 1.45
CA TYR A 310 20.95 -8.48 0.23
C TYR A 310 20.44 -7.39 -0.71
N ASP A 311 21.34 -6.64 -1.35
CA ASP A 311 21.00 -5.81 -2.51
C ASP A 311 21.06 -6.70 -3.77
N LEU A 312 19.91 -7.02 -4.34
CA LEU A 312 19.79 -7.98 -5.43
C LEU A 312 20.34 -7.43 -6.76
N ARG A 313 20.31 -6.11 -6.96
CA ARG A 313 20.87 -5.49 -8.17
C ARG A 313 22.39 -5.40 -8.10
N ARG A 314 22.95 -5.25 -6.89
CA ARG A 314 24.41 -5.26 -6.66
C ARG A 314 24.98 -6.66 -6.42
N GLY A 315 24.15 -7.66 -6.15
CA GLY A 315 24.59 -9.00 -5.76
C GLY A 315 25.33 -9.01 -4.41
N GLU A 316 25.03 -8.08 -3.52
CA GLU A 316 25.81 -7.83 -2.30
C GLU A 316 25.06 -8.23 -1.04
N TYR A 317 25.74 -8.95 -0.14
CA TYR A 317 25.23 -9.23 1.20
C TYR A 317 25.55 -8.06 2.15
N LEU A 318 24.52 -7.46 2.73
CA LEU A 318 24.62 -6.28 3.58
C LEU A 318 24.68 -6.60 5.08
N GLY A 319 24.69 -7.88 5.45
CA GLY A 319 24.74 -8.33 6.84
C GLY A 319 23.37 -8.70 7.40
N LYS A 320 23.38 -9.14 8.67
CA LYS A 320 22.15 -9.36 9.45
C LYS A 320 21.81 -8.05 10.15
N THR A 321 20.75 -7.37 9.71
CA THR A 321 20.42 -6.02 10.16
C THR A 321 18.92 -5.77 10.16
N ALA A 322 18.46 -4.82 10.99
CA ALA A 322 17.10 -4.29 10.97
C ALA A 322 17.00 -2.97 10.21
N GLU A 323 18.11 -2.45 9.68
CA GLU A 323 18.11 -1.22 8.89
C GLU A 323 19.22 -1.18 7.84
N THR A 324 18.99 -0.38 6.80
CA THR A 324 19.99 -0.04 5.78
C THR A 324 19.78 1.38 5.28
N ALA A 325 20.83 1.99 4.72
CA ALA A 325 20.73 3.27 4.05
C ALA A 325 21.03 3.08 2.56
N ALA A 326 20.21 3.69 1.70
CA ALA A 326 20.38 3.63 0.26
C ALA A 326 20.10 4.98 -0.37
N LEU A 327 20.97 5.35 -1.33
CA LEU A 327 20.72 6.47 -2.22
C LEU A 327 19.67 6.04 -3.27
N ILE A 328 18.49 6.66 -3.22
CA ILE A 328 17.40 6.43 -4.16
C ILE A 328 17.30 7.63 -5.11
N ALA A 329 17.42 7.35 -6.41
CA ALA A 329 17.30 8.31 -7.50
C ALA A 329 16.02 8.02 -8.33
N PRO A 330 15.39 9.03 -8.96
CA PRO A 330 14.28 8.87 -9.88
C PRO A 330 14.54 7.78 -10.92
N GLY A 331 13.55 6.93 -11.18
CA GLY A 331 13.65 5.83 -12.15
C GLY A 331 14.50 4.63 -11.71
N HIS A 332 15.36 4.77 -10.70
CA HIS A 332 16.21 3.70 -10.21
C HIS A 332 15.58 2.98 -9.01
N CYS A 333 14.89 1.87 -9.27
CA CYS A 333 14.39 0.98 -8.23
C CYS A 333 15.57 0.32 -7.47
N LYS A 334 15.51 0.26 -6.14
CA LYS A 334 16.35 -0.66 -5.37
C LYS A 334 15.56 -1.92 -5.07
N VAL A 335 16.20 -3.08 -5.15
CA VAL A 335 15.55 -4.35 -4.85
C VAL A 335 16.38 -5.09 -3.82
N PHE A 336 15.76 -5.37 -2.67
CA PHE A 336 16.39 -6.08 -1.57
C PHE A 336 15.71 -7.43 -1.35
N SER A 337 16.47 -8.44 -0.94
CA SER A 337 15.90 -9.62 -0.27
C SER A 337 16.12 -9.53 1.23
N LEU A 338 15.08 -9.88 1.97
CA LEU A 338 15.04 -9.96 3.42
C LEU A 338 14.83 -11.43 3.76
N LEU A 339 15.92 -12.14 4.02
CA LEU A 339 15.91 -13.59 4.24
C LEU A 339 16.03 -13.93 5.73
N PRO A 340 15.39 -15.02 6.20
CA PRO A 340 15.54 -15.51 7.57
C PRO A 340 16.86 -16.27 7.79
N TYR A 341 17.63 -16.53 6.75
CA TYR A 341 18.91 -17.25 6.75
C TYR A 341 19.95 -16.54 5.89
N ARG A 342 21.23 -16.84 6.12
CA ARG A 342 22.31 -16.40 5.23
C ARG A 342 22.52 -17.41 4.12
N VAL A 343 22.58 -16.96 2.87
CA VAL A 343 23.14 -17.75 1.77
C VAL A 343 24.66 -17.79 1.91
N ALA A 344 25.22 -18.98 2.10
CA ALA A 344 26.66 -19.20 2.25
C ALA A 344 27.33 -19.47 0.91
N GLU A 345 26.71 -20.32 0.09
CA GLU A 345 27.22 -20.68 -1.24
C GLU A 345 26.10 -21.26 -2.13
N VAL A 346 26.31 -21.20 -3.43
CA VAL A 346 25.53 -21.95 -4.43
C VAL A 346 26.42 -23.08 -4.93
N ARG A 347 26.05 -24.33 -4.63
CA ARG A 347 26.76 -25.51 -5.14
C ARG A 347 26.11 -25.99 -6.43
N VAL A 348 26.93 -26.14 -7.46
CA VAL A 348 26.55 -26.80 -8.71
C VAL A 348 27.31 -28.12 -8.78
N GLN A 349 26.58 -29.23 -8.87
CA GLN A 349 27.13 -30.56 -9.08
C GLN A 349 26.76 -31.00 -10.49
N VAL A 350 27.78 -31.16 -11.33
CA VAL A 350 27.64 -31.70 -12.68
C VAL A 350 27.90 -33.21 -12.61
N GLY A 351 26.97 -34.00 -13.12
CA GLY A 351 27.13 -35.46 -13.15
C GLY A 351 28.11 -35.87 -14.24
N GLY A 352 29.25 -36.46 -13.89
CA GLY A 352 30.31 -36.83 -14.83
C GLY A 352 31.41 -35.77 -14.93
N ARG A 353 32.60 -36.16 -15.37
CA ARG A 353 33.74 -35.24 -15.60
C ARG A 353 34.00 -34.94 -17.07
N GLU A 354 33.56 -35.84 -17.94
CA GLU A 354 33.75 -35.75 -19.38
C GLU A 354 32.43 -36.08 -20.07
N HIS A 355 32.10 -35.31 -21.10
CA HIS A 355 30.88 -35.42 -21.87
C HIS A 355 31.21 -35.36 -23.36
N LYS A 356 30.49 -36.13 -24.16
CA LYS A 356 30.57 -36.10 -25.62
C LYS A 356 29.49 -35.16 -26.17
N PRO A 357 29.70 -34.59 -27.37
CA PRO A 357 28.65 -33.86 -28.06
C PRO A 357 27.37 -34.70 -28.17
N GLY A 358 26.24 -34.15 -27.73
CA GLY A 358 24.94 -34.81 -27.70
C GLY A 358 24.56 -35.45 -26.36
N ASP A 359 25.46 -35.51 -25.39
CA ASP A 359 25.15 -36.04 -24.06
C ASP A 359 24.19 -35.12 -23.29
N VAL A 360 23.24 -35.72 -22.57
CA VAL A 360 22.41 -34.99 -21.59
C VAL A 360 23.20 -34.81 -20.30
N VAL A 361 23.66 -33.58 -20.05
CA VAL A 361 24.37 -33.22 -18.82
C VAL A 361 23.35 -32.91 -17.72
N ARG A 362 23.35 -33.72 -16.65
CA ARG A 362 22.51 -33.47 -15.48
C ARG A 362 23.26 -32.64 -14.44
N CYS A 363 22.72 -31.48 -14.14
CA CYS A 363 23.23 -30.59 -13.10
C CYS A 363 22.27 -30.59 -11.90
N ARG A 364 22.82 -30.70 -10.70
CA ARG A 364 22.09 -30.44 -9.45
C ARG A 364 22.59 -29.12 -8.88
N VAL A 365 21.69 -28.16 -8.71
CA VAL A 365 21.96 -26.87 -8.08
C VAL A 365 21.36 -26.87 -6.68
N ALA A 366 22.12 -26.45 -5.68
CA ALA A 366 21.65 -26.33 -4.31
C ALA A 366 22.21 -25.07 -3.64
N VAL A 367 21.36 -24.37 -2.90
CA VAL A 367 21.77 -23.25 -2.04
C VAL A 367 22.12 -23.82 -0.67
N GLN A 368 23.33 -23.52 -0.20
CA GLN A 368 23.72 -23.80 1.17
C GLN A 368 23.50 -22.56 2.02
N THR A 369 22.95 -22.76 3.21
CA THR A 369 22.51 -21.69 4.10
C THR A 369 23.07 -21.86 5.50
N GLU A 370 23.26 -20.74 6.18
CA GLU A 370 23.56 -20.68 7.62
C GLU A 370 22.32 -20.17 8.37
N GLY A 371 22.00 -20.78 9.51
CA GLY A 371 20.95 -20.29 10.42
C GLY A 371 19.51 -20.60 10.02
N GLY A 372 19.28 -21.37 8.94
CA GLY A 372 17.96 -21.82 8.51
C GLY A 372 18.01 -22.60 7.19
N SER A 373 16.87 -23.13 6.74
CA SER A 373 16.74 -23.85 5.46
C SER A 373 16.45 -22.88 4.31
N ALA A 374 16.99 -23.17 3.13
CA ALA A 374 16.69 -22.39 1.93
C ALA A 374 15.18 -22.45 1.59
N GLY A 375 14.59 -21.28 1.35
CA GLY A 375 13.25 -21.11 0.79
C GLY A 375 13.27 -21.14 -0.74
N MET A 376 12.35 -20.40 -1.37
CA MET A 376 12.34 -20.24 -2.82
C MET A 376 13.58 -19.47 -3.30
N HIS A 377 14.26 -20.01 -4.30
CA HIS A 377 15.37 -19.37 -5.01
C HIS A 377 15.21 -19.58 -6.51
N VAL A 378 15.66 -18.60 -7.30
CA VAL A 378 15.74 -18.71 -8.75
C VAL A 378 17.19 -18.87 -9.16
N TYR A 379 17.44 -19.84 -10.03
CA TYR A 379 18.76 -20.11 -10.60
C TYR A 379 18.79 -19.67 -12.06
N ARG A 380 19.88 -19.00 -12.43
CA ARG A 380 20.28 -18.82 -13.82
C ARG A 380 21.51 -19.68 -14.06
N LEU A 381 21.40 -20.63 -14.98
CA LEU A 381 22.53 -21.43 -15.42
C LEU A 381 23.10 -20.78 -16.69
N GLU A 382 24.41 -20.58 -16.73
CA GLU A 382 25.12 -20.16 -17.94
C GLU A 382 26.18 -21.21 -18.23
N ILE A 383 26.31 -21.56 -19.51
CA ILE A 383 27.34 -22.49 -19.98
C ILE A 383 28.33 -21.66 -20.78
N THR A 384 29.62 -21.81 -20.51
CA THR A 384 30.68 -21.11 -21.24
C THR A 384 31.64 -22.11 -21.87
N ASP A 385 32.20 -21.74 -23.02
CA ASP A 385 33.28 -22.49 -23.65
C ASP A 385 34.61 -22.30 -22.87
N PRO A 386 35.69 -23.03 -23.23
CA PRO A 386 37.00 -22.85 -22.60
C PRO A 386 37.62 -21.46 -22.79
N ALA A 387 37.13 -20.66 -23.74
CA ALA A 387 37.54 -19.28 -23.95
C ALA A 387 36.72 -18.28 -23.09
N GLY A 388 35.72 -18.76 -22.35
CA GLY A 388 34.84 -17.97 -21.49
C GLY A 388 33.65 -17.34 -22.21
N GLN A 389 33.41 -17.67 -23.49
CA GLN A 389 32.23 -17.19 -24.21
C GLN A 389 31.00 -18.02 -23.84
N THR A 390 29.88 -17.35 -23.58
CA THR A 390 28.61 -18.00 -23.30
C THR A 390 28.14 -18.79 -24.51
N CYS A 391 27.85 -20.08 -24.31
CA CYS A 391 27.33 -20.97 -25.33
C CYS A 391 25.80 -20.98 -25.31
N ASP A 392 25.21 -21.03 -26.49
CA ASP A 392 23.80 -21.37 -26.63
C ASP A 392 23.58 -22.85 -26.28
N TYR A 393 22.55 -23.11 -25.47
CA TYR A 393 22.15 -24.46 -25.11
C TYR A 393 20.62 -24.56 -25.09
N TYR A 394 20.10 -25.72 -25.46
CA TYR A 394 18.67 -26.01 -25.32
C TYR A 394 18.41 -26.55 -23.91
N GLY A 395 17.87 -25.70 -23.04
CA GLY A 395 17.37 -26.06 -21.72
C GLY A 395 15.85 -26.25 -21.72
N GLY A 396 15.37 -27.34 -21.14
CA GLY A 396 13.95 -27.64 -20.91
C GLY A 396 13.59 -27.61 -19.44
#